data_AF-A0A843RKZ3-F1
#
_entry.id   AF-A0A843RKZ3-F1
#
_cell.length_a   1.000
_cell.length_b   1.000
_cell.length_c   1.000
_cell.angle_alpha   90.00
_cell.angle_beta   90.00
_cell.angle_gamma   90.00
#
_symmetry.space_group_name_H-M   'P 1'
#
loop_
_entity.id
_entity.type
_entity.pdbx_description
1 polymer ?
#
loop_
_entity_poly.entity_id
_entity_poly.type
_entity_poly.pdbx_seq_one_letter_code
_entity_poly.pdbx_strand_id
1 'polypeptide(L)'
;MHLRRLLPGSLSGAYLIEYGNPSGYLPLREHLAVLLDEIGITAVPSQIVLTHGASQALDLVIRHLLAPGDAALVDDPGYYNLFGNLRLSNVQMLGVPRNPDGPDIDSLERLAAEHRPKVYFTQSVMQNPTGTDMSPHVSFKVLQIAERYGFYVVEDDIFGDLQVKTTPRLAALDQLRRVIYVRSFSKTLSGSLRVGLVACSHQLANDFAEIKMLTSITSSQVTERLIYLMLVDGHYRKYLGRLQQRLDDARQCGQSVRANRPRIVCRTPGRNVPMGAVPTCRGLHGLGRARLGRRLYARPGQYIPSPFGALAVDAF
;
A
#
# COMPACT_ATOMS: atom_id res chain seq x y z
N MET A 1 16.48 -3.16 33.47
CA MET A 1 17.18 -4.31 34.11
C MET A 1 16.29 -5.55 34.33
N HIS A 2 14.97 -5.45 34.54
CA HIS A 2 14.10 -6.60 34.84
C HIS A 2 13.81 -7.53 33.64
N LEU A 3 13.70 -6.98 32.41
CA LEU A 3 13.37 -7.74 31.19
C LEU A 3 14.42 -8.78 30.77
N ARG A 4 15.71 -8.55 31.02
CA ARG A 4 16.79 -9.50 30.66
C ARG A 4 16.71 -10.82 31.44
N ARG A 5 16.08 -10.83 32.62
CA ARG A 5 15.95 -12.03 33.46
C ARG A 5 14.78 -12.93 33.04
N LEU A 6 13.88 -12.46 32.18
CA LEU A 6 12.68 -13.19 31.76
C LEU A 6 12.86 -13.97 30.45
N LEU A 7 14.06 -13.95 29.84
CA LEU A 7 14.30 -14.58 28.55
C LEU A 7 15.37 -15.67 28.63
N PRO A 8 15.13 -16.83 27.99
CA PRO A 8 16.12 -17.90 27.92
C PRO A 8 17.37 -17.42 27.17
N GLY A 9 18.55 -17.89 27.64
CA GLY A 9 19.88 -17.32 27.37
C GLY A 9 20.40 -17.32 25.92
N SER A 10 19.58 -17.62 24.92
CA SER A 10 19.96 -17.61 23.50
C SER A 10 19.62 -16.30 22.76
N LEU A 11 18.80 -15.43 23.34
CA LEU A 11 18.50 -14.10 22.79
C LEU A 11 19.21 -13.04 23.62
N SER A 12 20.20 -12.36 23.04
CA SER A 12 20.80 -11.17 23.66
C SER A 12 19.70 -10.13 23.88
N GLY A 13 19.12 -10.06 25.08
CA GLY A 13 17.97 -9.22 25.41
C GLY A 13 18.26 -7.71 25.44
N ALA A 14 19.38 -7.26 24.86
CA ALA A 14 19.76 -5.86 24.73
C ALA A 14 18.76 -5.09 23.85
N TYR A 15 18.29 -5.69 22.74
CA TYR A 15 17.33 -5.08 21.81
C TYR A 15 15.94 -4.80 22.41
N LEU A 16 15.67 -5.27 23.64
CA LEU A 16 14.41 -5.05 24.35
C LEU A 16 14.45 -3.80 25.24
N ILE A 17 15.64 -3.24 25.43
CA ILE A 17 15.87 -2.11 26.35
C ILE A 17 16.49 -0.94 25.58
N GLU A 18 17.24 -1.21 24.51
CA GLU A 18 17.90 -0.19 23.69
C GLU A 18 16.99 0.31 22.57
N TYR A 19 17.08 1.61 22.26
CA TYR A 19 16.52 2.15 21.02
C TYR A 19 17.20 1.51 19.81
N GLY A 20 16.43 1.27 18.76
CA GLY A 20 16.96 0.70 17.52
C GLY A 20 17.65 1.70 16.62
N ASN A 21 18.06 1.22 15.45
CA ASN A 21 18.45 2.09 14.36
C ASN A 21 17.17 2.74 13.76
N PRO A 22 17.16 4.05 13.45
CA PRO A 22 16.00 4.71 12.83
C PRO A 22 15.58 4.07 11.50
N SER A 23 16.52 3.57 10.70
CA SER A 23 16.23 2.81 9.47
C SER A 23 15.64 1.43 9.75
N GLY A 24 15.77 0.92 10.98
CA GLY A 24 15.23 -0.37 11.43
C GLY A 24 16.25 -1.51 11.43
N TYR A 25 15.81 -2.68 11.91
CA TYR A 25 16.61 -3.89 12.08
C TYR A 25 17.30 -4.34 10.79
N LEU A 26 18.64 -4.31 10.79
CA LEU A 26 19.46 -4.54 9.60
C LEU A 26 19.23 -5.91 8.92
N PRO A 27 19.19 -7.05 9.64
CA PRO A 27 18.95 -8.35 8.99
C PRO A 27 17.61 -8.45 8.27
N LEU A 28 16.58 -7.75 8.75
CA LEU A 28 15.32 -7.66 8.02
C LEU A 28 15.50 -6.84 6.75
N ARG A 29 16.19 -5.69 6.79
CA ARG A 29 16.44 -4.89 5.58
C ARG A 29 17.27 -5.64 4.54
N GLU A 30 18.27 -6.40 4.95
CA GLU A 30 19.06 -7.27 4.06
C GLU A 30 18.17 -8.33 3.38
N HIS A 31 17.31 -9.00 4.15
CA HIS A 31 16.39 -9.98 3.58
C HIS A 31 15.35 -9.33 2.66
N LEU A 32 14.87 -8.13 2.99
CA LEU A 32 13.92 -7.39 2.15
C LEU A 32 14.54 -6.94 0.83
N ALA A 33 15.82 -6.58 0.80
CA ALA A 33 16.52 -6.28 -0.45
C ALA A 33 16.48 -7.48 -1.41
N VAL A 34 16.67 -8.71 -0.90
CA VAL A 34 16.53 -9.94 -1.71
C VAL A 34 15.10 -10.13 -2.20
N LEU A 35 14.08 -9.91 -1.34
CA LEU A 35 12.67 -10.04 -1.76
C LEU A 35 12.24 -8.96 -2.76
N LEU A 36 12.87 -7.78 -2.74
CA LEU A 36 12.63 -6.72 -3.72
C LEU A 36 13.25 -7.07 -5.07
N ASP A 37 14.44 -7.69 -5.08
CA ASP A 37 15.08 -8.19 -6.30
C ASP A 37 14.22 -9.24 -7.02
N GLU A 38 13.55 -10.12 -6.27
CA GLU A 38 12.59 -11.11 -6.82
C GLU A 38 11.43 -10.50 -7.62
N ILE A 39 11.09 -9.23 -7.36
CA ILE A 39 10.07 -8.48 -8.12
C ILE A 39 10.67 -7.41 -9.04
N GLY A 40 11.99 -7.46 -9.26
CA GLY A 40 12.73 -6.60 -10.19
C GLY A 40 13.13 -5.23 -9.64
N ILE A 41 13.07 -5.02 -8.33
CA ILE A 41 13.48 -3.77 -7.67
C ILE A 41 14.88 -3.98 -7.09
N THR A 42 15.90 -3.43 -7.75
CA THR A 42 17.28 -3.48 -7.22
C THR A 42 17.42 -2.45 -6.11
N ALA A 43 17.59 -2.92 -4.87
CA ALA A 43 17.78 -2.05 -3.71
C ALA A 43 18.89 -2.60 -2.81
N VAL A 44 19.64 -1.71 -2.16
CA VAL A 44 20.55 -2.08 -1.07
C VAL A 44 19.93 -1.76 0.29
N PRO A 45 20.38 -2.39 1.40
CA PRO A 45 19.74 -2.21 2.71
C PRO A 45 19.66 -0.75 3.20
N SER A 46 20.60 0.11 2.80
CA SER A 46 20.60 1.55 3.14
C SER A 46 19.59 2.37 2.35
N GLN A 47 18.97 1.82 1.31
CA GLN A 47 17.83 2.41 0.61
C GLN A 47 16.48 2.04 1.23
N ILE A 48 16.49 1.15 2.24
CA ILE A 48 15.29 0.62 2.86
C ILE A 48 15.16 1.19 4.27
N VAL A 49 14.01 1.77 4.58
CA VAL A 49 13.63 2.24 5.91
C VAL A 49 12.41 1.44 6.36
N LEU A 50 12.53 0.72 7.48
CA LEU A 50 11.39 0.02 8.08
C LEU A 50 10.43 1.04 8.70
N THR A 51 9.14 0.76 8.66
CA THR A 51 8.10 1.67 9.13
C THR A 51 7.03 0.94 9.94
N HIS A 52 6.22 1.70 10.68
CA HIS A 52 5.02 1.22 11.36
C HIS A 52 3.89 0.95 10.35
N GLY A 53 4.14 0.06 9.39
CA GLY A 53 3.29 -0.21 8.24
C GLY A 53 3.25 0.93 7.22
N ALA A 54 2.51 0.71 6.13
CA ALA A 54 2.38 1.68 5.03
C ALA A 54 1.84 3.05 5.45
N SER A 55 1.00 3.13 6.50
CA SER A 55 0.47 4.41 6.99
C SER A 55 1.57 5.36 7.47
N GLN A 56 2.58 4.86 8.20
CA GLN A 56 3.72 5.70 8.61
C GLN A 56 4.61 6.01 7.41
N ALA A 57 4.82 5.05 6.50
CA ALA A 57 5.56 5.31 5.27
C ALA A 57 4.98 6.49 4.47
N LEU A 58 3.66 6.50 4.24
CA LEU A 58 2.97 7.59 3.56
C LEU A 58 3.08 8.92 4.33
N ASP A 59 2.98 8.90 5.66
CA ASP A 59 3.16 10.09 6.50
C ASP A 59 4.58 10.68 6.39
N LEU A 60 5.62 9.84 6.39
CA LEU A 60 7.00 10.29 6.20
C LEU A 60 7.20 10.96 4.84
N VAL A 61 6.65 10.37 3.78
CA VAL A 61 6.69 10.98 2.43
C VAL A 61 5.99 12.34 2.43
N ILE A 62 4.78 12.41 2.98
CA ILE A 62 3.98 13.65 3.00
C ILE A 62 4.74 14.75 3.74
N ARG A 63 5.27 14.47 4.93
CA ARG A 63 6.03 15.45 5.73
C ARG A 63 7.32 15.93 5.06
N HIS A 64 7.95 15.06 4.27
CA HIS A 64 9.21 15.37 3.62
C HIS A 64 9.01 16.16 2.32
N LEU A 65 8.08 15.72 1.47
CA LEU A 65 7.92 16.25 0.11
C LEU A 65 6.92 17.42 0.03
N LEU A 66 6.02 17.55 0.99
CA LEU A 66 4.88 18.47 0.89
C LEU A 66 4.87 19.50 2.02
N ALA A 67 4.57 20.73 1.65
CA ALA A 67 4.20 21.82 2.52
C ALA A 67 2.70 22.15 2.36
N PRO A 68 2.08 22.82 3.35
CA PRO A 68 0.73 23.36 3.21
C PRO A 68 0.57 24.18 1.91
N GLY A 69 -0.46 23.88 1.13
CA GLY A 69 -0.75 24.53 -0.15
C GLY A 69 -0.10 23.87 -1.37
N ASP A 70 0.85 22.95 -1.20
CA ASP A 70 1.39 22.19 -2.33
C ASP A 70 0.32 21.28 -2.97
N ALA A 71 0.51 20.97 -4.25
CA ALA A 71 -0.33 20.03 -4.98
C ALA A 71 0.23 18.60 -4.97
N ALA A 72 -0.64 17.63 -4.73
CA ALA A 72 -0.36 16.20 -4.85
C ALA A 72 -1.42 15.51 -5.71
N LEU A 73 -0.96 14.69 -6.66
CA LEU A 73 -1.83 13.84 -7.46
C LEU A 73 -2.20 12.59 -6.67
N VAL A 74 -3.43 12.13 -6.82
CA VAL A 74 -3.92 10.87 -6.21
C VAL A 74 -4.86 10.15 -7.17
N ASP A 75 -4.92 8.82 -7.11
CA ASP A 75 -5.95 8.07 -7.83
C ASP A 75 -7.37 8.51 -7.42
N ASP A 76 -8.30 8.62 -8.38
CA ASP A 76 -9.73 8.81 -8.13
C ASP A 76 -10.59 7.73 -8.85
N PRO A 77 -11.29 6.85 -8.10
CA PRO A 77 -11.27 6.72 -6.65
C PRO A 77 -9.93 6.15 -6.13
N GLY A 78 -9.55 6.51 -4.92
CA GLY A 78 -8.30 6.08 -4.28
C GLY A 78 -8.43 5.77 -2.79
N TYR A 79 -7.28 5.56 -2.14
CA TYR A 79 -7.23 5.14 -0.75
C TYR A 79 -7.60 6.27 0.23
N TYR A 80 -8.71 6.09 0.95
CA TYR A 80 -9.29 7.15 1.78
C TYR A 80 -8.39 7.64 2.93
N ASN A 81 -7.61 6.76 3.58
CA ASN A 81 -6.73 7.20 4.68
C ASN A 81 -5.62 8.13 4.17
N LEU A 82 -5.14 7.91 2.95
CA LEU A 82 -4.20 8.83 2.30
C LEU A 82 -4.86 10.21 2.12
N PHE A 83 -6.10 10.27 1.67
CA PHE A 83 -6.83 11.54 1.51
C PHE A 83 -6.98 12.27 2.85
N GLY A 84 -7.26 11.54 3.93
CA GLY A 84 -7.29 12.08 5.28
C GLY A 84 -5.94 12.69 5.68
N ASN A 85 -4.83 11.99 5.41
CA ASN A 85 -3.49 12.47 5.75
C ASN A 85 -3.08 13.72 4.96
N LEU A 86 -3.36 13.75 3.65
CA LEU A 86 -3.12 14.92 2.80
C LEU A 86 -3.95 16.13 3.24
N ARG A 87 -5.21 15.92 3.62
CA ARG A 87 -6.07 16.98 4.15
C ARG A 87 -5.53 17.53 5.48
N LEU A 88 -5.08 16.66 6.39
CA LEU A 88 -4.47 17.09 7.66
C LEU A 88 -3.20 17.92 7.43
N SER A 89 -2.50 17.68 6.32
CA SER A 89 -1.30 18.42 5.91
C SER A 89 -1.60 19.67 5.09
N ASN A 90 -2.88 20.04 4.92
CA ASN A 90 -3.34 21.17 4.09
C ASN A 90 -2.82 21.11 2.64
N VAL A 91 -2.71 19.91 2.07
CA VAL A 91 -2.26 19.69 0.69
C VAL A 91 -3.45 19.77 -0.27
N GLN A 92 -3.25 20.40 -1.43
CA GLN A 92 -4.21 20.39 -2.52
C GLN A 92 -4.18 19.03 -3.23
N MET A 93 -5.23 18.24 -3.07
CA MET A 93 -5.36 16.95 -3.76
C MET A 93 -5.92 17.12 -5.17
N LEU A 94 -5.24 16.53 -6.15
CA LEU A 94 -5.65 16.50 -7.55
C LEU A 94 -5.99 15.05 -7.94
N GLY A 95 -7.28 14.78 -8.12
CA GLY A 95 -7.77 13.45 -8.46
C GLY A 95 -7.49 13.10 -9.92
N VAL A 96 -6.79 11.99 -10.13
CA VAL A 96 -6.52 11.42 -11.45
C VAL A 96 -7.54 10.30 -11.68
N PRO A 97 -8.49 10.45 -12.63
CA PRO A 97 -9.49 9.43 -12.90
C PRO A 97 -8.84 8.08 -13.22
N ARG A 98 -9.38 7.00 -12.67
CA ARG A 98 -8.84 5.65 -12.85
C ARG A 98 -9.65 4.80 -13.81
N ASN A 99 -8.98 4.31 -14.86
CA ASN A 99 -9.48 3.37 -15.85
C ASN A 99 -9.23 1.90 -15.42
N PRO A 100 -9.84 0.91 -16.10
CA PRO A 100 -9.63 -0.51 -15.79
C PRO A 100 -8.18 -1.00 -15.87
N ASP A 101 -7.31 -0.28 -16.58
CA ASP A 101 -5.91 -0.60 -16.84
C ASP A 101 -4.91 0.39 -16.21
N GLY A 102 -5.38 1.31 -15.36
CA GLY A 102 -4.55 2.26 -14.62
C GLY A 102 -5.12 3.69 -14.65
N PRO A 103 -4.34 4.71 -14.24
CA PRO A 103 -4.76 6.10 -14.31
C PRO A 103 -4.98 6.58 -15.75
N ASP A 104 -5.91 7.50 -15.92
CA ASP A 104 -6.08 8.28 -17.15
C ASP A 104 -4.85 9.16 -17.37
N ILE A 105 -4.06 8.79 -18.39
CA ILE A 105 -2.80 9.42 -18.74
C ILE A 105 -2.98 10.85 -19.25
N ASP A 106 -4.06 11.15 -19.97
CA ASP A 106 -4.32 12.50 -20.50
C ASP A 106 -4.70 13.44 -19.36
N SER A 107 -5.53 12.96 -18.43
CA SER A 107 -5.87 13.71 -17.22
C SER A 107 -4.64 13.90 -16.31
N LEU A 108 -3.80 12.88 -16.15
CA LEU A 108 -2.56 12.96 -15.39
C LEU A 108 -1.61 14.01 -15.95
N GLU A 109 -1.37 13.99 -17.27
CA GLU A 109 -0.48 14.95 -17.93
C GLU A 109 -1.01 16.38 -17.84
N ARG A 110 -2.31 16.59 -18.09
CA ARG A 110 -2.94 17.91 -17.99
C ARG A 110 -2.80 18.50 -16.58
N LEU A 111 -3.12 17.72 -15.55
CA LEU A 111 -3.00 18.15 -14.15
C LEU A 111 -1.54 18.42 -13.77
N ALA A 112 -0.60 17.61 -14.25
CA ALA A 112 0.82 17.82 -14.01
C ALA A 112 1.34 19.11 -14.65
N ALA A 113 0.90 19.42 -15.87
CA ALA A 113 1.26 20.64 -16.57
C ALA A 113 0.69 21.90 -15.90
N GLU A 114 -0.57 21.84 -15.48
CA GLU A 114 -1.31 22.97 -14.91
C GLU A 114 -0.87 23.30 -13.48
N HIS A 115 -0.70 22.28 -12.63
CA HIS A 115 -0.53 22.49 -11.19
C HIS A 115 0.88 22.21 -10.66
N ARG A 116 1.77 21.63 -11.47
CA ARG A 116 3.15 21.28 -11.08
C ARG A 116 3.22 20.57 -9.70
N PRO A 117 2.51 19.44 -9.54
CA PRO A 117 2.45 18.72 -8.28
C PRO A 117 3.84 18.23 -7.88
N LYS A 118 4.08 18.01 -6.58
CA LYS A 118 5.36 17.48 -6.10
C LYS A 118 5.42 15.95 -6.11
N VAL A 119 4.26 15.31 -6.01
CA VAL A 119 4.16 13.85 -5.88
C VAL A 119 2.85 13.32 -6.47
N TYR A 120 2.90 12.09 -6.97
CA TYR A 120 1.74 11.28 -7.34
C TYR A 120 1.67 10.02 -6.49
N PHE A 121 0.58 9.83 -5.75
CA PHE A 121 0.32 8.60 -4.99
C PHE A 121 -0.59 7.67 -5.79
N THR A 122 -0.12 6.44 -6.04
CA THR A 122 -0.89 5.43 -6.78
C THR A 122 -0.57 4.02 -6.34
N GLN A 123 -1.35 3.07 -6.83
CA GLN A 123 -1.11 1.64 -6.67
C GLN A 123 -1.09 0.98 -8.06
N SER A 124 0.02 0.32 -8.38
CA SER A 124 0.19 -0.41 -9.64
C SER A 124 -0.49 -1.78 -9.62
N VAL A 125 -0.64 -2.39 -8.45
CA VAL A 125 -1.19 -3.72 -8.26
C VAL A 125 -2.40 -3.65 -7.35
N MET A 126 -3.49 -4.31 -7.72
CA MET A 126 -4.69 -4.48 -6.90
C MET A 126 -5.12 -3.18 -6.22
N GLN A 127 -5.31 -2.12 -7.00
CA GLN A 127 -5.52 -0.78 -6.45
C GLN A 127 -6.73 -0.72 -5.52
N ASN A 128 -6.66 0.08 -4.47
CA ASN A 128 -7.79 0.29 -3.56
C ASN A 128 -8.53 1.58 -3.94
N PRO A 129 -9.84 1.55 -4.25
CA PRO A 129 -10.78 0.42 -4.09
C PRO A 129 -10.97 -0.42 -5.35
N THR A 130 -10.31 -0.07 -6.46
CA THR A 130 -10.74 -0.56 -7.76
C THR A 130 -10.37 -2.01 -8.06
N GLY A 131 -9.47 -2.63 -7.31
CA GLY A 131 -8.89 -3.92 -7.63
C GLY A 131 -8.28 -4.03 -9.03
N THR A 132 -7.94 -2.92 -9.68
CA THR A 132 -7.30 -2.95 -11.01
C THR A 132 -5.78 -2.97 -10.86
N ASP A 133 -5.15 -3.69 -11.78
CA ASP A 133 -3.70 -3.59 -11.99
C ASP A 133 -3.44 -2.59 -13.12
N MET A 134 -2.32 -1.89 -13.01
CA MET A 134 -1.80 -1.01 -14.04
C MET A 134 -1.18 -1.84 -15.16
N SER A 135 -1.53 -1.54 -16.40
CA SER A 135 -0.93 -2.19 -17.56
C SER A 135 0.48 -1.63 -17.83
N PRO A 136 1.38 -2.42 -18.45
CA PRO A 136 2.76 -1.97 -18.67
C PRO A 136 2.88 -0.65 -19.45
N HIS A 137 2.02 -0.44 -20.46
CA HIS A 137 2.06 0.78 -21.27
C HIS A 137 1.67 2.03 -20.45
N VAL A 138 0.67 1.92 -19.57
CA VAL A 138 0.29 2.99 -18.63
C VAL A 138 1.43 3.24 -17.64
N SER A 139 2.07 2.18 -17.12
CA SER A 139 3.22 2.32 -16.21
C SER A 139 4.35 3.14 -16.82
N PHE A 140 4.73 2.85 -18.08
CA PHE A 140 5.75 3.65 -18.78
C PHE A 140 5.32 5.11 -18.97
N LYS A 141 4.04 5.36 -19.28
CA LYS A 141 3.52 6.73 -19.46
C LYS A 141 3.52 7.53 -18.16
N VAL A 142 3.12 6.92 -17.04
CA VAL A 142 3.20 7.55 -15.71
C VAL A 142 4.64 8.00 -15.43
N LEU A 143 5.63 7.12 -15.66
CA LEU A 143 7.04 7.45 -15.43
C LEU A 143 7.55 8.55 -16.37
N GLN A 144 7.17 8.53 -17.65
CA GLN A 144 7.51 9.57 -18.62
C GLN A 144 6.97 10.94 -18.22
N ILE A 145 5.72 11.01 -17.77
CA ILE A 145 5.07 12.24 -17.31
C ILE A 145 5.75 12.71 -16.02
N ALA A 146 6.03 11.80 -15.09
CA ALA A 146 6.70 12.11 -13.84
C ALA A 146 8.10 12.72 -14.09
N GLU A 147 8.86 12.17 -15.04
CA GLU A 147 10.14 12.74 -15.48
C GLU A 147 9.96 14.13 -16.09
N ARG A 148 9.04 14.27 -17.06
CA ARG A 148 8.81 15.50 -17.82
C ARG A 148 8.45 16.69 -16.92
N TYR A 149 7.61 16.46 -15.91
CA TYR A 149 7.10 17.52 -15.04
C TYR A 149 7.80 17.59 -13.67
N GLY A 150 8.70 16.64 -13.37
CA GLY A 150 9.58 16.72 -12.21
C GLY A 150 8.98 16.30 -10.87
N PHE A 151 7.96 15.44 -10.84
CA PHE A 151 7.32 14.99 -9.58
C PHE A 151 7.64 13.55 -9.18
N TYR A 152 7.73 13.25 -7.88
CA TYR A 152 7.95 11.89 -7.36
C TYR A 152 6.72 11.00 -7.54
N VAL A 153 6.91 9.69 -7.62
CA VAL A 153 5.78 8.74 -7.62
C VAL A 153 5.87 7.87 -6.38
N VAL A 154 4.80 7.77 -5.62
CA VAL A 154 4.70 6.88 -4.47
C VAL A 154 3.84 5.70 -4.89
N GLU A 155 4.47 4.53 -4.96
CA GLU A 155 3.82 3.27 -5.31
C GLU A 155 3.50 2.50 -4.03
N ASP A 156 2.22 2.44 -3.66
CA ASP A 156 1.75 1.74 -2.45
C ASP A 156 1.31 0.29 -2.77
N ASP A 157 2.24 -0.65 -2.60
CA ASP A 157 2.13 -2.06 -2.98
C ASP A 157 1.81 -2.97 -1.77
N ILE A 158 0.80 -2.61 -0.97
CA ILE A 158 0.34 -3.40 0.18
C ILE A 158 -0.21 -4.78 -0.22
N PHE A 159 -0.73 -4.89 -1.44
CA PHE A 159 -1.40 -6.10 -1.94
C PHE A 159 -0.53 -6.92 -2.92
N GLY A 160 0.69 -6.48 -3.23
CA GLY A 160 1.55 -7.13 -4.23
C GLY A 160 1.81 -8.61 -3.96
N ASP A 161 1.94 -8.99 -2.68
CA ASP A 161 2.11 -10.38 -2.25
C ASP A 161 0.88 -11.27 -2.50
N LEU A 162 -0.29 -10.67 -2.70
CA LEU A 162 -1.56 -11.37 -2.96
C LEU A 162 -1.85 -11.50 -4.46
N GLN A 163 -0.98 -10.94 -5.31
CA GLN A 163 -1.12 -11.02 -6.75
C GLN A 163 -0.69 -12.41 -7.25
N VAL A 164 -1.54 -13.03 -8.06
CA VAL A 164 -1.27 -14.37 -8.62
C VAL A 164 -0.48 -14.27 -9.92
N LYS A 165 -0.80 -13.28 -10.76
CA LYS A 165 -0.06 -12.97 -11.98
C LYS A 165 0.76 -11.71 -11.76
N THR A 166 2.07 -11.84 -11.67
CA THR A 166 3.00 -10.73 -11.50
C THR A 166 2.85 -9.69 -12.62
N THR A 167 2.66 -8.42 -12.24
CA THR A 167 2.80 -7.27 -13.13
C THR A 167 4.05 -6.45 -12.75
N PRO A 168 4.67 -5.74 -13.70
CA PRO A 168 5.79 -4.85 -13.40
C PRO A 168 5.37 -3.73 -12.43
N ARG A 169 6.19 -3.49 -11.41
CA ARG A 169 6.05 -2.36 -10.49
C ARG A 169 6.67 -1.11 -11.12
N LEU A 170 6.16 0.07 -10.81
CA LEU A 170 6.76 1.35 -11.20
C LEU A 170 8.18 1.46 -10.65
N ALA A 171 8.39 1.04 -9.41
CA ALA A 171 9.69 1.00 -8.75
C ALA A 171 10.69 0.07 -9.45
N ALA A 172 10.20 -1.03 -10.04
CA ALA A 172 11.04 -1.95 -10.81
C ALA A 172 11.40 -1.35 -12.19
N LEU A 173 10.53 -0.55 -12.78
CA LEU A 173 10.81 0.11 -14.06
C LEU A 173 11.75 1.33 -13.89
N ASP A 174 11.60 2.08 -12.80
CA ASP A 174 12.38 3.30 -12.51
C ASP A 174 13.65 3.04 -11.67
N GLN A 175 13.78 1.84 -11.08
CA GLN A 175 14.89 1.45 -10.19
C GLN A 175 15.09 2.45 -9.03
N LEU A 176 13.99 2.82 -8.37
CA LEU A 176 13.96 3.68 -7.19
C LEU A 176 14.56 5.08 -7.35
N ARG A 177 14.76 5.57 -8.58
CA ARG A 177 15.32 6.90 -8.84
C ARG A 177 14.38 8.01 -8.38
N ARG A 178 13.10 7.88 -8.70
CA ARG A 178 12.01 8.83 -8.46
C ARG A 178 10.77 8.15 -7.90
N VAL A 179 10.68 6.82 -8.05
CA VAL A 179 9.63 6.04 -7.43
C VAL A 179 10.03 5.68 -6.00
N ILE A 180 9.16 6.05 -5.06
CA ILE A 180 9.22 5.67 -3.66
C ILE A 180 8.28 4.47 -3.49
N TYR A 181 8.86 3.30 -3.25
CA TYR A 181 8.11 2.06 -3.08
C TYR A 181 7.70 1.88 -1.63
N VAL A 182 6.41 1.67 -1.40
CA VAL A 182 5.84 1.43 -0.07
C VAL A 182 5.25 0.03 -0.01
N ARG A 183 5.57 -0.71 1.06
CA ARG A 183 5.02 -2.05 1.30
C ARG A 183 4.72 -2.26 2.78
N SER A 184 3.78 -3.16 3.08
CA SER A 184 3.37 -3.49 4.45
C SER A 184 3.03 -4.96 4.62
N PHE A 185 3.29 -5.52 5.81
CA PHE A 185 2.91 -6.88 6.17
C PHE A 185 1.50 -7.00 6.78
N SER A 186 0.74 -5.89 6.81
CA SER A 186 -0.59 -5.85 7.42
C SER A 186 -1.59 -6.81 6.79
N LYS A 187 -1.48 -7.04 5.47
CA LYS A 187 -2.46 -7.81 4.68
C LYS A 187 -1.96 -9.22 4.32
N THR A 188 -0.75 -9.56 4.75
CA THR A 188 -0.15 -10.87 4.55
C THR A 188 0.10 -11.60 5.87
N LEU A 189 0.71 -10.94 6.86
CA LEU A 189 1.03 -11.56 8.15
C LEU A 189 0.07 -11.11 9.24
N SER A 190 0.09 -9.82 9.59
CA SER A 190 -0.79 -9.28 10.62
C SER A 190 -0.77 -7.76 10.64
N GLY A 191 -1.97 -7.16 10.61
CA GLY A 191 -2.16 -5.71 10.78
C GLY A 191 -1.66 -5.20 12.13
N SER A 192 -1.64 -6.05 13.17
CA SER A 192 -1.27 -5.67 14.54
C SER A 192 0.24 -5.60 14.75
N LEU A 193 1.06 -6.25 13.92
CA LEU A 193 2.52 -6.21 14.06
C LEU A 193 3.12 -4.86 13.69
N ARG A 194 2.40 -4.05 12.91
CA ARG A 194 2.81 -2.70 12.48
C ARG A 194 4.23 -2.70 11.89
N VAL A 195 4.49 -3.55 10.90
CA VAL A 195 5.76 -3.56 10.16
C VAL A 195 5.49 -3.36 8.68
N GLY A 196 6.21 -2.42 8.09
CA GLY A 196 6.26 -2.14 6.67
C GLY A 196 7.63 -1.57 6.29
N LEU A 197 7.75 -1.08 5.07
CA LEU A 197 8.98 -0.49 4.57
C LEU A 197 8.71 0.62 3.54
N VAL A 198 9.68 1.50 3.41
CA VAL A 198 9.89 2.37 2.25
C VAL A 198 11.21 1.96 1.60
N ALA A 199 11.22 1.79 0.27
CA ALA A 199 12.43 1.68 -0.52
C ALA A 199 12.49 2.84 -1.53
N CYS A 200 13.62 3.54 -1.59
CA CYS A 200 13.78 4.76 -2.40
C CYS A 200 15.27 5.07 -2.65
N SER A 201 15.59 6.22 -3.22
CA SER A 201 16.98 6.67 -3.37
C SER A 201 17.67 6.78 -2.00
N HIS A 202 19.00 6.65 -1.96
CA HIS A 202 19.78 6.76 -0.72
C HIS A 202 19.54 8.07 0.04
N GLN A 203 19.39 9.17 -0.69
CA GLN A 203 19.13 10.48 -0.10
C GLN A 203 17.78 10.49 0.63
N LEU A 204 16.70 10.07 -0.05
CA LEU A 204 15.37 10.01 0.54
C LEU A 204 15.31 9.02 1.72
N ALA A 205 16.03 7.91 1.66
CA ALA A 205 16.08 6.94 2.76
C ALA A 205 16.69 7.55 4.03
N ASN A 206 17.75 8.36 3.90
CA ASN A 206 18.33 9.08 5.02
C ASN A 206 17.34 10.13 5.57
N ASP A 207 16.74 10.93 4.69
CA ASP A 207 15.79 11.98 5.08
C ASP A 207 14.56 11.39 5.80
N PHE A 208 14.03 10.25 5.32
CA PHE A 208 12.94 9.56 5.99
C PHE A 208 13.34 8.96 7.34
N ALA A 209 14.57 8.48 7.48
CA ALA A 209 15.07 8.00 8.76
C ALA A 209 15.19 9.13 9.79
N GLU A 210 15.59 10.34 9.37
CA GLU A 210 15.64 11.53 10.21
C GLU A 210 14.23 11.99 10.64
N ILE A 211 13.29 12.11 9.70
CA ILE A 211 11.89 12.46 10.03
C ILE A 211 11.26 11.42 10.93
N LYS A 212 11.54 10.13 10.70
CA LYS A 212 11.08 9.04 11.57
C LYS A 212 11.66 9.18 12.98
N MET A 213 12.92 9.57 13.12
CA MET A 213 13.52 9.84 14.42
C MET A 213 12.77 10.95 15.17
N LEU A 214 12.39 12.02 14.48
CA LEU A 214 11.66 13.15 15.07
C LEU A 214 10.21 12.81 15.45
N THR A 215 9.56 11.93 14.69
CA THR A 215 8.11 11.64 14.84
C THR A 215 7.81 10.39 15.66
N SER A 216 8.72 9.42 15.70
CA SER A 216 8.48 8.12 16.34
C SER A 216 9.74 7.46 16.90
N ILE A 217 10.90 8.12 16.82
CA ILE A 217 12.22 7.61 17.24
C ILE A 217 12.65 6.40 16.41
N THR A 218 12.13 5.22 16.72
CA THR A 218 12.46 3.94 16.06
C THR A 218 11.23 3.05 15.99
N SER A 219 11.22 2.11 15.07
CA SER A 219 10.23 1.02 15.06
C SER A 219 10.59 -0.07 16.08
N SER A 220 9.60 -0.87 16.46
CA SER A 220 9.80 -1.95 17.42
C SER A 220 10.69 -3.05 16.83
N GLN A 221 11.93 -3.14 17.32
CA GLN A 221 12.84 -4.23 16.93
C GLN A 221 12.27 -5.63 17.24
N VAL A 222 11.37 -5.74 18.22
CA VAL A 222 10.71 -7.01 18.55
C VAL A 222 9.83 -7.48 17.40
N THR A 223 9.00 -6.59 16.85
CA THR A 223 8.11 -6.95 15.74
C THR A 223 8.89 -7.12 14.45
N GLU A 224 9.92 -6.32 14.21
CA GLU A 224 10.82 -6.48 13.06
C GLU A 224 11.56 -7.83 13.09
N ARG A 225 12.10 -8.24 14.25
CA ARG A 225 12.74 -9.55 14.40
C ARG A 225 11.74 -10.69 14.22
N LEU A 226 10.51 -10.54 14.72
CA LEU A 226 9.47 -11.55 14.53
C LEU A 226 9.11 -11.71 13.04
N ILE A 227 8.94 -10.60 12.32
CA ILE A 227 8.73 -10.62 10.87
C ILE A 227 9.91 -11.28 10.17
N TYR A 228 11.15 -10.90 10.51
CA TYR A 228 12.35 -11.51 9.94
C TYR A 228 12.36 -13.04 10.11
N LEU A 229 12.09 -13.54 11.32
CA LEU A 229 12.01 -14.98 11.58
C LEU A 229 10.91 -15.63 10.74
N MET A 230 9.72 -15.03 10.66
CA MET A 230 8.63 -15.55 9.84
C MET A 230 8.97 -15.63 8.34
N LEU A 231 9.74 -14.66 7.83
CA LEU A 231 10.15 -14.63 6.41
C LEU A 231 11.23 -15.67 6.10
N VAL A 232 12.20 -15.86 6.99
CA VAL A 232 13.36 -16.76 6.78
C VAL A 232 13.02 -18.24 7.01
N ASP A 233 12.03 -18.55 7.85
CA ASP A 233 11.63 -19.92 8.22
C ASP A 233 11.01 -20.75 7.05
N GLY A 234 10.99 -20.21 5.82
CA GLY A 234 10.56 -20.88 4.59
C GLY A 234 9.05 -21.14 4.47
N HIS A 235 8.33 -21.16 5.59
CA HIS A 235 6.89 -21.35 5.65
C HIS A 235 6.09 -20.19 5.06
N TYR A 236 6.66 -18.98 5.02
CA TYR A 236 5.97 -17.80 4.49
C TYR A 236 5.56 -17.94 3.03
N ARG A 237 6.45 -18.42 2.15
CA ARG A 237 6.13 -18.63 0.72
C ARG A 237 4.97 -19.63 0.54
N LYS A 238 5.01 -20.74 1.27
CA LYS A 238 3.93 -21.75 1.24
C LYS A 238 2.62 -21.21 1.82
N TYR A 239 2.69 -20.34 2.83
CA TYR A 239 1.54 -19.64 3.36
C TYR A 239 0.95 -18.67 2.32
N LEU A 240 1.76 -17.85 1.67
CA LEU A 240 1.32 -16.92 0.62
C LEU A 240 0.66 -17.66 -0.55
N GLY A 241 1.23 -18.76 -1.04
CA GLY A 241 0.61 -19.53 -2.11
C GLY A 241 -0.78 -20.06 -1.74
N ARG A 242 -0.97 -20.53 -0.50
CA ARG A 242 -2.30 -20.93 0.01
C ARG A 242 -3.24 -19.74 0.15
N LEU A 243 -2.74 -18.58 0.57
CA LEU A 243 -3.55 -17.36 0.71
C LEU A 243 -4.02 -16.86 -0.67
N GLN A 244 -3.13 -16.82 -1.65
CA GLN A 244 -3.42 -16.47 -3.04
C GLN A 244 -4.50 -17.39 -3.64
N GLN A 245 -4.35 -18.71 -3.50
CA GLN A 245 -5.37 -19.67 -3.95
C GLN A 245 -6.73 -19.43 -3.30
N ARG A 246 -6.78 -19.24 -1.98
CA ARG A 246 -8.04 -18.95 -1.28
C ARG A 246 -8.70 -17.66 -1.75
N LEU A 247 -7.91 -16.63 -2.09
CA LEU A 247 -8.43 -15.37 -2.61
C LEU A 247 -8.96 -15.55 -4.04
N ASP A 248 -8.27 -16.32 -4.88
CA ASP A 248 -8.74 -16.64 -6.22
C ASP A 248 -10.03 -17.47 -6.22
N ASP A 249 -10.12 -18.48 -5.36
CA ASP A 249 -11.35 -19.27 -5.19
C ASP A 249 -12.52 -18.37 -4.74
N ALA A 250 -12.28 -17.47 -3.78
CA ALA A 250 -13.28 -16.51 -3.32
C ALA A 250 -13.70 -15.54 -4.43
N ARG A 251 -12.76 -15.10 -5.29
CA ARG A 251 -13.04 -14.24 -6.47
C ARG A 251 -13.94 -14.97 -7.47
N GLN A 252 -13.61 -16.20 -7.81
CA GLN A 252 -14.40 -17.01 -8.75
C GLN A 252 -15.82 -17.26 -8.23
N CYS A 253 -15.96 -17.54 -6.94
CA CYS A 253 -17.27 -17.68 -6.29
C CYS A 253 -18.07 -16.37 -6.32
N GLY A 254 -17.44 -15.22 -6.06
CA GLY A 254 -18.10 -13.92 -6.15
C GLY A 254 -18.60 -13.60 -7.57
N GLN A 255 -17.84 -13.98 -8.59
CA GLN A 255 -18.23 -13.81 -10.00
C GLN A 255 -19.40 -14.70 -10.40
N SER A 256 -19.44 -15.97 -9.95
CA SER A 256 -20.52 -16.90 -10.27
C SER A 256 -21.85 -16.51 -9.59
N VAL A 257 -21.81 -15.98 -8.37
CA VAL A 257 -23.00 -15.43 -7.68
C VAL A 257 -23.60 -14.25 -8.45
N ARG A 258 -22.75 -13.38 -9.02
CA ARG A 258 -23.19 -12.25 -9.86
C ARG A 258 -23.87 -12.72 -11.14
N ALA A 259 -23.34 -13.75 -11.81
CA ALA A 259 -23.93 -14.31 -13.03
C ALA A 259 -25.33 -14.89 -12.79
N ASN A 260 -25.56 -15.51 -11.63
CA ASN A 260 -26.83 -16.18 -11.30
C ASN A 260 -27.87 -15.29 -10.58
N ARG A 261 -27.52 -14.06 -10.16
CA ARG A 261 -28.44 -13.12 -9.47
C ARG A 261 -28.28 -11.68 -9.98
N PRO A 262 -28.79 -11.33 -11.17
CA PRO A 262 -28.58 -10.02 -11.79
C PRO A 262 -29.21 -8.84 -11.03
N ARG A 263 -30.13 -9.09 -10.08
CA ARG A 263 -30.69 -8.06 -9.18
C ARG A 263 -29.72 -7.59 -8.08
N ILE A 264 -28.62 -8.32 -7.85
CA ILE A 264 -27.52 -7.87 -7.00
C ILE A 264 -26.47 -7.28 -7.94
N VAL A 265 -26.57 -5.97 -8.19
CA VAL A 265 -25.59 -5.25 -9.00
C VAL A 265 -24.32 -5.10 -8.17
N CYS A 266 -23.48 -6.12 -8.13
CA CYS A 266 -22.09 -6.00 -7.70
C CYS A 266 -21.34 -5.21 -8.78
N ARG A 267 -21.19 -3.89 -8.63
CA ARG A 267 -20.20 -3.16 -9.45
C ARG A 267 -18.83 -3.59 -8.95
N THR A 268 -18.23 -4.58 -9.61
CA THR A 268 -16.80 -4.85 -9.47
C THR A 268 -16.06 -3.70 -10.14
N PRO A 269 -15.27 -2.93 -9.41
CA PRO A 269 -14.11 -2.38 -10.06
C PRO A 269 -13.09 -3.52 -10.23
N GLY A 270 -12.40 -3.57 -11.37
CA GLY A 270 -11.22 -4.42 -11.62
C GLY A 270 -11.37 -5.95 -11.51
N ARG A 271 -10.43 -6.69 -12.11
CA ARG A 271 -10.38 -8.17 -12.01
C ARG A 271 -9.83 -8.65 -10.65
N ASN A 272 -9.20 -7.78 -9.85
CA ASN A 272 -8.42 -8.14 -8.66
C ASN A 272 -8.85 -7.38 -7.40
N VAL A 273 -10.07 -7.63 -6.93
CA VAL A 273 -10.59 -7.02 -5.70
C VAL A 273 -9.68 -7.35 -4.48
N PRO A 274 -9.19 -6.36 -3.71
CA PRO A 274 -8.41 -6.61 -2.49
C PRO A 274 -9.26 -7.09 -1.32
N MET A 275 -8.62 -7.79 -0.37
CA MET A 275 -9.24 -8.20 0.89
C MET A 275 -9.90 -7.01 1.61
N GLY A 276 -11.23 -7.03 1.69
CA GLY A 276 -12.06 -6.00 2.32
C GLY A 276 -12.89 -5.16 1.35
N ALA A 277 -12.67 -5.24 0.03
CA ALA A 277 -13.57 -4.62 -0.93
C ALA A 277 -14.85 -5.48 -1.09
N VAL A 278 -15.87 -5.10 -0.33
CA VAL A 278 -17.22 -5.64 -0.47
C VAL A 278 -17.75 -5.23 -1.86
N PRO A 279 -18.33 -6.16 -2.64
CA PRO A 279 -18.99 -5.77 -3.88
C PRO A 279 -20.06 -4.72 -3.58
N THR A 280 -19.92 -3.55 -4.19
CA THR A 280 -20.90 -2.46 -4.04
C THR A 280 -22.21 -2.89 -4.67
N CYS A 281 -23.29 -2.96 -3.88
CA CYS A 281 -24.66 -3.14 -4.35
C CYS A 281 -25.33 -1.76 -4.44
N ARG A 282 -25.52 -1.20 -5.65
CA ARG A 282 -26.46 -0.08 -5.82
C ARG A 282 -27.89 -0.64 -5.85
N GLY A 283 -28.75 -0.15 -4.95
CA GLY A 283 -30.16 -0.58 -4.82
C GLY A 283 -30.71 -0.62 -3.38
N LEU A 284 -29.91 -0.29 -2.36
CA LEU A 284 -30.33 -0.31 -0.94
C LEU A 284 -30.44 1.09 -0.31
N HIS A 285 -30.72 2.14 -1.09
CA HIS A 285 -31.29 3.35 -0.51
C HIS A 285 -32.74 3.03 -0.12
N GLY A 286 -32.93 2.56 1.10
CA GLY A 286 -34.27 2.34 1.68
C GLY A 286 -34.46 1.08 2.52
N LEU A 287 -33.49 0.17 2.62
CA LEU A 287 -33.63 -1.06 3.41
C LEU A 287 -32.64 -1.09 4.56
N GLY A 288 -32.98 -0.37 5.63
CA GLY A 288 -32.46 -0.67 6.96
C GLY A 288 -32.72 -2.14 7.29
N ARG A 289 -31.67 -2.87 7.68
CA ARG A 289 -31.73 -4.25 8.19
C ARG A 289 -32.66 -5.21 7.40
N ALA A 290 -32.45 -5.36 6.10
CA ALA A 290 -33.00 -6.55 5.43
C ALA A 290 -32.14 -7.78 5.81
N ARG A 291 -32.66 -8.63 6.70
CA ARG A 291 -32.10 -9.98 6.98
C ARG A 291 -32.13 -10.80 5.70
N LEU A 292 -31.04 -10.81 4.94
CA LEU A 292 -30.79 -11.85 3.94
C LEU A 292 -30.55 -13.17 4.68
N GLY A 293 -31.46 -14.13 4.48
CA GLY A 293 -31.44 -15.42 5.13
C GLY A 293 -30.08 -16.13 4.99
N ARG A 294 -29.54 -16.53 6.15
CA ARG A 294 -28.39 -17.41 6.40
C ARG A 294 -27.03 -17.00 5.79
N ARG A 295 -26.21 -16.41 6.68
CA ARG A 295 -24.72 -16.37 6.69
C ARG A 295 -23.97 -15.60 5.59
N LEU A 296 -24.52 -14.49 5.10
CA LEU A 296 -23.71 -13.47 4.41
C LEU A 296 -23.72 -12.18 5.24
N TYR A 297 -22.60 -11.90 5.91
CA TYR A 297 -22.37 -10.64 6.61
C TYR A 297 -21.65 -9.69 5.64
N ALA A 298 -22.40 -8.99 4.78
CA ALA A 298 -21.87 -7.80 4.14
C ALA A 298 -21.87 -6.70 5.21
N ARG A 299 -20.71 -6.36 5.76
CA ARG A 299 -20.61 -5.08 6.49
C ARG A 299 -20.87 -3.98 5.45
N PRO A 300 -21.77 -3.02 5.70
CA PRO A 300 -21.76 -1.80 4.92
C PRO A 300 -20.36 -1.22 5.11
N GLY A 301 -19.52 -1.27 4.07
CA GLY A 301 -18.31 -0.47 4.06
C GLY A 301 -18.72 0.94 4.42
N GLN A 302 -18.00 1.60 5.34
CA GLN A 302 -18.22 3.02 5.53
C GLN A 302 -17.86 3.68 4.20
N TYR A 303 -18.90 4.06 3.47
CA TYR A 303 -18.80 4.80 2.23
C TYR A 303 -18.30 6.18 2.61
N ILE A 304 -16.98 6.37 2.56
CA ILE A 304 -16.38 7.66 2.79
C ILE A 304 -16.38 8.35 1.43
N PRO A 305 -17.07 9.49 1.27
CA PRO A 305 -17.05 10.22 0.01
C PRO A 305 -15.61 10.61 -0.31
N SER A 306 -15.15 10.23 -1.50
CA SER A 306 -13.96 10.81 -2.13
C SER A 306 -14.16 12.33 -2.16
N PRO A 307 -13.11 13.14 -1.95
CA PRO A 307 -13.20 14.58 -2.14
C PRO A 307 -13.64 14.95 -3.57
N PHE A 308 -13.58 14.01 -4.52
CA PHE A 308 -13.96 14.17 -5.93
C PHE A 308 -15.35 13.56 -6.27
N GLY A 309 -16.12 13.10 -5.26
CA GLY A 309 -17.50 12.62 -5.44
C GLY A 309 -17.66 11.11 -5.73
N ALA A 310 -16.56 10.38 -5.94
CA ALA A 310 -16.58 8.91 -6.01
C ALA A 310 -16.69 8.25 -4.61
N LEU A 311 -17.15 7.00 -4.53
CA LEU A 311 -17.25 6.26 -3.26
C LEU A 311 -15.97 5.45 -3.02
N ALA A 312 -15.23 5.76 -1.95
CA ALA A 312 -14.13 4.91 -1.47
C ALA A 312 -14.69 3.78 -0.59
N VAL A 313 -14.14 2.57 -0.72
CA VAL A 313 -14.57 1.40 0.04
C VAL A 313 -13.47 1.06 1.05
N ASP A 314 -13.87 0.94 2.31
CA ASP A 314 -12.97 0.57 3.38
C ASP A 314 -12.67 -0.94 3.33
N ALA A 315 -11.39 -1.27 3.16
CA ALA A 315 -10.90 -2.63 3.05
C ALA A 315 -10.24 -3.05 4.37
N PHE A 316 -11.04 -3.41 5.37
CA PHE A 316 -10.54 -4.05 6.61
C PHE A 316 -10.62 -5.56 6.50
#